data_AF-A0A822CRW3-F1
#
_entry.id   AF-A0A822CRW3-F1
#
_cell.length_a   1.000
_cell.length_b   1.000
_cell.length_c   1.000
_cell.angle_alpha   90.00
_cell.angle_beta   90.00
_cell.angle_gamma   90.00
#
_symmetry.space_group_name_H-M   'P 1'
#
loop_
_entity.id
_entity.type
_entity.pdbx_description
1 polymer ?
#
loop_
_entity_poly.entity_id
_entity_poly.type
_entity_poly.pdbx_seq_one_letter_code
_entity_poly.pdbx_strand_id
1 'polypeptide(L)'
;IGNTNYDWNEFQKKTEYKGEYHANHPVIQWFWQVFHKLVENEKKKFLLFLTGSDRVPVFGWSQTLPMTIQRSHTDDIHLPVSHTCFNILDLPSYSSKEILKTKLLEAIQHNQGFNLV
;
A
#
# COMPACT_ATOMS: atom_id res chain seq x y z
N ILE A 1 -10.35 3.31 -19.76
CA ILE A 1 -9.06 2.97 -20.39
C ILE A 1 -7.97 3.42 -19.42
N GLY A 2 -7.32 2.52 -18.69
CA GLY A 2 -6.29 2.89 -17.69
C GLY A 2 -4.89 2.93 -18.30
N ASN A 3 -3.97 3.66 -17.68
CA ASN A 3 -2.56 3.68 -18.08
C ASN A 3 -1.85 2.43 -17.52
N THR A 4 -0.93 1.82 -18.29
CA THR A 4 -0.12 0.67 -17.86
C THR A 4 1.31 1.04 -17.48
N ASN A 5 1.64 2.33 -17.45
CA ASN A 5 2.91 2.83 -16.96
C ASN A 5 2.90 2.95 -15.43
N TYR A 6 3.32 1.89 -14.75
CA TYR A 6 3.41 1.82 -13.29
C TYR A 6 4.76 2.38 -12.81
N ASP A 7 4.95 3.71 -12.83
CA ASP A 7 6.12 4.32 -12.19
C ASP A 7 5.98 4.27 -10.66
N TRP A 8 6.47 3.17 -10.08
CA TRP A 8 6.46 2.92 -8.63
C TRP A 8 7.32 3.91 -7.84
N ASN A 9 8.31 4.54 -8.48
CA ASN A 9 9.14 5.56 -7.82
C ASN A 9 8.36 6.88 -7.71
N GLU A 10 7.62 7.26 -8.75
CA GLU A 10 6.71 8.40 -8.70
C GLU A 10 5.61 8.18 -7.66
N PHE A 11 5.06 6.97 -7.60
CA PHE A 11 4.07 6.58 -6.60
C PHE A 11 4.59 6.76 -5.16
N GLN A 12 5.80 6.29 -4.87
CA GLN A 12 6.45 6.51 -3.58
C GLN A 12 6.67 8.00 -3.28
N LYS A 13 7.16 8.77 -4.26
CA LYS A 13 7.42 10.21 -4.09
C LYS A 13 6.16 11.01 -3.77
N LYS A 14 5.01 10.58 -4.28
CA LYS A 14 3.70 11.20 -4.04
C LYS A 14 3.00 10.71 -2.79
N THR A 15 3.54 9.70 -2.11
CA THR A 15 2.91 9.17 -0.91
C THR A 15 3.07 10.16 0.25
N GLU A 16 1.94 10.50 0.86
CA GLU A 16 1.87 11.33 2.05
C GLU A 16 1.95 10.45 3.32
N TYR A 17 2.49 11.01 4.39
CA TYR A 17 2.59 10.33 5.68
C TYR A 17 1.88 11.16 6.75
N LYS A 18 1.15 10.50 7.65
CA LYS A 18 0.42 11.15 8.75
C LYS A 18 0.77 10.54 10.11
N GLY A 19 0.54 11.34 11.16
CA GLY A 19 0.83 10.98 12.54
C GLY A 19 2.34 10.95 12.79
N GLU A 20 2.82 9.87 13.41
CA GLU A 20 4.25 9.65 13.70
C GLU A 20 5.04 9.13 12.49
N TYR A 21 4.36 8.76 11.41
CA TYR A 21 5.02 8.30 10.21
C TYR A 21 5.50 9.47 9.35
N HIS A 22 6.71 9.30 8.84
CA HIS A 22 7.37 10.19 7.90
C HIS A 22 8.33 9.36 7.04
N ALA A 23 8.86 9.92 5.96
CA ALA A 23 9.68 9.19 4.98
C ALA A 23 10.91 8.46 5.58
N ASN A 24 11.46 8.98 6.69
CA ASN A 24 12.64 8.42 7.38
C ASN A 24 12.27 7.49 8.54
N HIS A 25 10.98 7.29 8.82
CA HIS A 25 10.55 6.40 9.90
C HIS A 25 10.93 4.95 9.55
N PRO A 26 11.48 4.14 10.48
CA PRO A 26 11.95 2.78 10.17
C PRO A 26 10.90 1.90 9.51
N VAL A 27 9.67 1.91 10.01
CA VAL A 27 8.54 1.14 9.46
C VAL A 27 8.21 1.55 8.01
N ILE A 28 8.31 2.85 7.69
CA ILE A 28 8.07 3.36 6.33
C ILE A 28 9.19 2.93 5.39
N GLN A 29 10.44 2.99 5.85
CA GLN A 29 11.58 2.49 5.08
C GLN A 29 11.46 0.98 4.82
N TRP A 30 11.03 0.20 5.82
CA TRP A 30 10.77 -1.23 5.67
C TRP A 30 9.64 -1.49 4.68
N PHE A 31 8.53 -0.75 4.77
CA PHE A 31 7.42 -0.83 3.83
C PHE A 31 7.92 -0.68 2.39
N TRP A 32 8.64 0.40 2.08
CA TRP A 32 9.13 0.63 0.72
C TRP A 32 10.17 -0.40 0.27
N GLN A 33 11.06 -0.83 1.16
CA GLN A 33 12.01 -1.91 0.84
C GLN A 33 11.31 -3.24 0.56
N VAL A 34 10.20 -3.54 1.23
CA VAL A 34 9.38 -4.73 0.96
C VAL A 34 8.63 -4.54 -0.34
N PHE A 35 7.92 -3.42 -0.51
CA PHE A 35 7.11 -3.09 -1.68
C PHE A 35 7.94 -3.14 -2.97
N HIS A 36 9.13 -2.54 -2.99
CA HIS A 36 9.98 -2.54 -4.18
C HIS A 36 10.50 -3.92 -4.57
N LYS A 37 10.62 -4.84 -3.59
CA LYS A 37 11.00 -6.24 -3.83
C LYS A 37 9.84 -7.12 -4.31
N LEU A 38 8.60 -6.65 -4.23
CA LEU A 38 7.45 -7.37 -4.76
C LEU A 38 7.53 -7.48 -6.29
N VAL A 39 6.99 -8.57 -6.83
CA VAL A 39 6.86 -8.68 -8.29
C VAL A 39 5.74 -7.78 -8.80
N GLU A 40 5.77 -7.43 -10.07
CA GLU A 40 4.81 -6.50 -10.70
C GLU A 40 3.34 -6.89 -10.44
N ASN A 41 3.02 -8.18 -10.47
CA ASN A 41 1.67 -8.67 -10.19
C ASN A 41 1.23 -8.40 -8.75
N GLU A 42 2.13 -8.55 -7.78
CA GLU A 42 1.83 -8.27 -6.37
C GLU A 42 1.67 -6.77 -6.13
N LYS A 43 2.45 -5.92 -6.81
CA LYS A 43 2.29 -4.46 -6.74
C LYS A 43 0.94 -4.00 -7.30
N LYS A 44 0.47 -4.63 -8.38
CA LYS A 44 -0.88 -4.39 -8.92
C LYS A 44 -1.98 -4.85 -7.97
N LYS A 45 -1.81 -6.01 -7.32
CA LYS A 45 -2.73 -6.45 -6.26
C LYS A 45 -2.73 -5.52 -5.05
N PHE A 46 -1.58 -4.96 -4.68
CA PHE A 46 -1.52 -3.90 -3.68
C PHE A 46 -2.29 -2.66 -4.11
N LEU A 47 -2.18 -2.26 -5.38
CA LEU A 47 -2.95 -1.13 -5.90
C LEU A 47 -4.46 -1.39 -5.83
N LEU A 48 -4.89 -2.60 -6.17
CA LEU A 48 -6.28 -3.04 -6.01
C LEU A 48 -6.73 -2.98 -4.55
N PHE A 49 -5.92 -3.50 -3.64
CA PHE A 49 -6.16 -3.42 -2.20
C PHE A 49 -6.32 -1.97 -1.74
N LEU A 50 -5.43 -1.07 -2.17
CA LEU A 50 -5.41 0.33 -1.74
C LEU A 50 -6.53 1.17 -2.35
N THR A 51 -6.84 0.97 -3.63
CA THR A 51 -7.66 1.91 -4.42
C THR A 51 -8.98 1.30 -4.90
N GLY A 52 -9.18 -0.01 -4.70
CA GLY A 52 -10.31 -0.76 -5.28
C GLY A 52 -10.18 -1.00 -6.79
N SER A 53 -9.07 -0.59 -7.43
CA SER A 53 -8.79 -0.86 -8.84
C SER A 53 -7.34 -1.33 -9.05
N ASP A 54 -7.14 -2.30 -9.91
CA ASP A 54 -5.81 -2.74 -10.34
C ASP A 54 -5.25 -1.89 -11.50
N ARG A 55 -5.98 -0.85 -11.93
CA ARG A 55 -5.64 0.01 -13.06
C ARG A 55 -5.20 1.40 -12.58
N VAL A 56 -4.13 1.93 -13.17
CA VAL A 56 -3.79 3.36 -13.00
C VAL A 56 -4.89 4.20 -13.65
N PRO A 57 -5.36 5.28 -13.00
CA PRO A 57 -6.31 6.21 -13.61
C PRO A 57 -5.85 6.69 -14.98
N VAL A 58 -6.81 6.96 -15.86
CA VAL A 58 -6.58 7.30 -17.28
C VAL A 58 -5.59 8.46 -17.44
N PHE A 59 -5.62 9.40 -16.48
CA PHE A 59 -4.81 10.62 -16.46
C PHE A 59 -3.45 10.47 -15.74
N GLY A 60 -3.06 9.24 -15.38
CA GLY A 60 -1.79 8.95 -14.71
C GLY A 60 -1.74 9.37 -13.22
N TRP A 61 -0.63 9.05 -12.56
CA TRP A 61 -0.41 9.39 -11.14
C TRP A 61 -0.43 10.89 -10.86
N SER A 62 -0.24 11.75 -11.87
CA SER A 62 -0.30 13.22 -11.76
C SER A 62 -1.67 13.77 -11.36
N GLN A 63 -2.75 13.05 -11.66
CA GLN A 63 -4.11 13.49 -11.33
C GLN A 63 -4.82 12.51 -10.39
N THR A 64 -4.09 11.53 -9.85
CA THR A 64 -4.62 10.55 -8.90
C THR A 64 -4.43 11.07 -7.48
N LEU A 65 -5.44 10.91 -6.62
CA LEU A 65 -5.32 11.22 -5.20
C LEU A 65 -4.10 10.47 -4.60
N PRO A 66 -3.19 11.18 -3.91
CA PRO A 66 -1.99 10.55 -3.36
C PRO A 66 -2.36 9.47 -2.36
N MET A 67 -1.56 8.40 -2.34
CA MET A 67 -1.64 7.44 -1.25
C MET A 67 -1.23 8.13 0.05
N THR A 68 -1.95 7.87 1.13
CA THR A 68 -1.55 8.30 2.48
C THR A 68 -1.23 7.09 3.33
N ILE A 69 -0.07 7.03 3.97
CA ILE A 69 0.22 6.05 5.03
C ILE A 69 0.07 6.72 6.38
N GLN A 70 -0.77 6.15 7.24
CA GLN A 70 -0.89 6.60 8.63
C GLN A 70 -0.65 5.46 9.61
N ARG A 71 -0.18 5.80 10.80
CA ARG A 71 0.04 4.84 11.87
C ARG A 71 -1.30 4.34 12.39
N SER A 72 -1.50 3.03 12.34
CA SER A 72 -2.54 2.38 13.14
C SER A 72 -2.08 2.26 14.59
N HIS A 73 -2.97 2.46 15.56
CA HIS A 73 -2.71 2.19 16.98
C HIS A 73 -2.77 0.68 17.31
N THR A 74 -2.31 -0.14 16.38
CA THR A 74 -2.28 -1.59 16.48
C THR A 74 -0.85 -2.12 16.32
N ASP A 75 -0.70 -3.37 16.68
CA ASP A 75 0.53 -4.13 16.90
C ASP A 75 0.66 -5.32 15.93
N ASP A 76 1.72 -6.13 16.11
CA ASP A 76 2.20 -7.15 15.17
C ASP A 76 1.17 -8.20 14.72
N ILE A 77 0.09 -8.34 15.47
CA ILE A 77 -0.97 -9.31 15.21
C ILE A 77 -1.85 -8.84 14.04
N HIS A 78 -2.05 -7.53 13.92
CA HIS A 78 -3.03 -6.93 13.04
C HIS A 78 -2.52 -6.79 11.61
N LEU A 79 -3.43 -6.94 10.65
CA LEU A 79 -3.17 -6.69 9.24
C LEU A 79 -3.24 -5.18 8.94
N PRO A 80 -2.50 -4.69 7.93
CA PRO A 80 -2.72 -3.35 7.42
C PRO A 80 -4.13 -3.25 6.81
N VAL A 81 -4.73 -2.06 6.92
CA VAL A 81 -6.10 -1.80 6.46
C VAL A 81 -6.08 -0.67 5.44
N SER A 82 -6.83 -0.84 4.34
CA SER A 82 -6.97 0.15 3.28
C SER A 82 -8.34 0.83 3.34
N HIS A 83 -8.36 2.15 3.23
CA HIS A 83 -9.59 2.93 3.00
C HIS A 83 -9.62 3.38 1.55
N THR A 84 -10.22 2.57 0.69
CA THR A 84 -10.19 2.74 -0.77
C THR A 84 -10.81 4.04 -1.26
N CYS A 85 -11.81 4.57 -0.56
CA CYS A 85 -12.42 5.86 -0.89
C CYS A 85 -11.44 7.04 -0.82
N PHE A 86 -10.35 6.90 -0.05
CA PHE A 86 -9.42 7.99 0.24
C PHE A 86 -7.95 7.63 -0.06
N ASN A 87 -7.68 6.44 -0.61
CA ASN A 87 -6.32 5.91 -0.82
C ASN A 87 -5.45 5.93 0.45
N ILE A 88 -6.05 5.63 1.60
CA ILE A 88 -5.34 5.60 2.89
C ILE A 88 -4.97 4.17 3.25
N LEU A 89 -3.73 3.98 3.70
CA LEU A 89 -3.22 2.75 4.29
C LEU A 89 -2.94 2.98 5.78
N ASP A 90 -3.72 2.31 6.63
CA ASP A 90 -3.45 2.18 8.05
C ASP A 90 -2.41 1.08 8.24
N LEU A 91 -1.18 1.48 8.59
CA LEU A 91 -0.06 0.56 8.73
C LEU A 91 0.30 0.42 10.22
N PRO A 92 0.16 -0.79 10.81
CA PRO A 92 0.58 -1.06 12.19
C PRO A 92 2.08 -0.80 12.39
N SER A 93 2.46 -0.48 13.63
CA SER A 93 3.86 -0.23 13.99
C SER A 93 4.59 -1.55 14.23
N TYR A 94 4.86 -2.28 13.15
CA TYR A 94 5.48 -3.59 13.23
C TYR A 94 6.86 -3.56 13.91
N SER A 95 7.17 -4.58 14.70
CA SER A 95 8.44 -4.71 15.41
C SER A 95 9.60 -5.14 14.51
N SER A 96 9.32 -5.75 13.35
CA SER A 96 10.32 -6.17 12.37
C SER A 96 9.83 -6.08 10.93
N LYS A 97 10.80 -6.03 10.00
CA LYS A 97 10.54 -6.01 8.56
C LYS A 97 9.91 -7.31 8.06
N GLU A 98 10.27 -8.44 8.65
CA GLU A 98 9.78 -9.77 8.31
C GLU A 98 8.29 -9.90 8.64
N ILE A 99 7.86 -9.36 9.79
CA ILE A 99 6.44 -9.30 10.17
C ILE A 99 5.69 -8.40 9.19
N LEU A 100 6.21 -7.19 8.91
CA LEU A 100 5.61 -6.26 7.95
C LEU A 100 5.40 -6.94 6.60
N LYS A 101 6.42 -7.63 6.07
CA LYS A 101 6.33 -8.34 4.80
C LYS A 101 5.22 -9.38 4.81
N THR A 102 5.20 -10.23 5.83
CA THR A 102 4.22 -11.31 5.95
C THR A 102 2.80 -10.75 6.02
N LYS A 103 2.57 -9.76 6.88
CA LYS A 103 1.26 -9.13 7.09
C LYS A 103 0.78 -8.33 5.89
N LEU A 104 1.68 -7.62 5.22
CA LEU A 104 1.36 -6.90 3.98
C LEU A 104 0.92 -7.86 2.87
N LEU A 105 1.65 -8.95 2.66
CA LEU A 105 1.30 -9.95 1.65
C LEU A 105 -0.03 -10.65 1.99
N GLU A 106 -0.24 -10.99 3.26
CA GLU A 106 -1.49 -11.57 3.76
C GLU A 106 -2.69 -10.65 3.48
N ALA A 107 -2.58 -9.35 3.78
CA ALA A 107 -3.63 -8.38 3.51
C ALA A 107 -3.94 -8.22 2.01
N ILE A 108 -2.90 -8.16 1.16
CA ILE A 108 -3.04 -8.08 -0.29
C ILE A 108 -3.76 -9.32 -0.84
N GLN A 109 -3.46 -10.51 -0.31
CA GLN A 109 -4.08 -11.77 -0.74
C GLN A 109 -5.53 -11.89 -0.27
N HIS A 110 -5.82 -11.51 0.98
CA HIS A 110 -7.17 -11.59 1.56
C HIS A 110 -8.16 -10.61 0.90
N ASN A 111 -7.69 -9.50 0.32
CA ASN A 111 -8.55 -8.56 -0.41
C ASN A 111 -9.16 -9.15 -1.70
N GLN A 112 -8.67 -10.30 -2.19
CA GLN A 112 -9.28 -11.03 -3.31
C GLN A 112 -10.52 -11.86 -2.90
N GLY A 113 -10.99 -11.75 -1.65
CA GLY A 113 -12.02 -12.57 -1.02
C GLY A 113 -13.49 -12.30 -1.40
N PHE A 114 -13.80 -11.45 -2.38
CA PHE A 114 -15.14 -11.38 -3.00
C PHE A 114 -15.16 -12.08 -4.36
N ASN A 115 -14.68 -13.32 -4.44
CA ASN A 115 -15.22 -14.25 -5.41
C ASN A 115 -16.45 -14.88 -4.77
N LEU A 116 -17.62 -14.29 -5.03
CA LEU A 116 -18.91 -14.94 -4.82
C LEU A 116 -18.88 -16.27 -5.58
N VAL A 117 -19.09 -17.37 -4.86
CA VAL A 117 -19.58 -18.63 -5.44
C VAL A 117 -21.03 -18.42 -5.85
#